data_AF-A0A3P4APG6-F1
#
_entry.id   AF-A0A3P4APG6-F1
#
_cell.length_a   1.000
_cell.length_b   1.000
_cell.length_c   1.000
_cell.angle_alpha   90.00
_cell.angle_beta   90.00
_cell.angle_gamma   90.00
#
_symmetry.space_group_name_H-M   'P 1'
#
loop_
_entity.id
_entity.type
_entity.pdbx_description
1 polymer ?
#
loop_
_entity_poly.entity_id
_entity_poly.type
_entity_poly.pdbx_seq_one_letter_code
_entity_poly.pdbx_strand_id
1 'polypeptide(L)'
;MEALKALGYEVSPIEGGVYGEKRRGGVVYQVFYAEKGDLRLRRKRFLKEEARPLALAGVAGQWAARWEVEENFFAVASPEELPRLVLAFERLDPPGENP
;
A
#
# COMPACT_ATOMS: atom_id res chain seq x y z
N MET A 1 5.00 -17.00 -0.76
CA MET A 1 4.94 -16.60 0.68
C MET A 1 6.30 -16.26 1.25
N GLU A 2 7.22 -17.22 1.32
CA GLU A 2 8.59 -16.96 1.80
C GLU A 2 9.30 -15.86 1.00
N ALA A 3 9.04 -15.77 -0.30
CA ALA A 3 9.61 -14.71 -1.12
C ALA A 3 9.16 -13.29 -0.72
N LEU A 4 7.91 -13.10 -0.27
CA LEU A 4 7.45 -11.78 0.23
C LEU A 4 8.10 -11.44 1.56
N LYS A 5 8.22 -12.42 2.48
CA LYS A 5 8.94 -12.24 3.75
C LYS A 5 10.41 -11.88 3.52
N ALA A 6 11.08 -12.54 2.56
CA ALA A 6 12.45 -12.25 2.17
C ALA A 6 12.63 -10.83 1.60
N LEU A 7 11.57 -10.26 1.01
CA LEU A 7 11.54 -8.87 0.55
C LEU A 7 11.19 -7.86 1.66
N GLY A 8 11.01 -8.34 2.90
CA GLY A 8 10.72 -7.52 4.08
C GLY A 8 9.24 -7.21 4.29
N TYR A 9 8.33 -7.99 3.69
CA TYR A 9 6.90 -7.86 3.96
C TYR A 9 6.53 -8.64 5.24
N GLU A 10 5.68 -8.03 6.05
CA GLU A 10 4.85 -8.73 7.03
C GLU A 10 3.70 -9.39 6.29
N VAL A 11 3.52 -10.69 6.50
CA VAL A 11 2.65 -11.50 5.63
C VAL A 11 1.63 -12.26 6.46
N SER A 12 0.37 -12.12 6.10
CA SER A 12 -0.79 -12.67 6.81
C SER A 12 -1.69 -13.44 5.83
N PRO A 13 -2.26 -14.59 6.23
CA PRO A 13 -3.32 -15.21 5.44
C PRO A 13 -4.58 -14.32 5.47
N ILE A 14 -5.33 -14.34 4.38
CA ILE A 14 -6.67 -13.73 4.27
C ILE A 14 -7.62 -14.73 3.61
N GLU A 15 -8.92 -14.46 3.64
CA GLU A 15 -9.88 -15.29 2.92
C GLU A 15 -9.54 -15.34 1.41
N GLY A 16 -9.33 -16.54 0.89
CA GLY A 16 -9.04 -16.77 -0.53
C GLY A 16 -7.64 -16.38 -1.00
N GLY A 17 -6.70 -16.12 -0.09
CA GLY A 17 -5.33 -15.80 -0.48
C GLY A 17 -4.48 -15.23 0.64
N VAL A 18 -3.62 -14.29 0.26
CA VAL A 18 -2.58 -13.77 1.14
C VAL A 18 -2.44 -12.26 1.03
N TYR A 19 -2.11 -11.65 2.16
CA TYR A 19 -1.84 -10.24 2.30
C TYR A 19 -0.39 -10.04 2.74
N GLY A 20 0.31 -9.11 2.10
CA GLY A 20 1.61 -8.62 2.54
C GLY A 20 1.58 -7.11 2.74
N GLU A 21 2.18 -6.60 3.82
CA GLU A 21 2.43 -5.17 4.03
C GLU A 21 3.91 -4.91 4.27
N LYS A 22 4.42 -3.82 3.71
CA LYS A 22 5.77 -3.30 3.94
C LYS A 22 5.73 -1.79 4.04
N ARG A 23 6.41 -1.23 5.03
CA ARG A 23 6.52 0.23 5.23
C ARG A 23 7.94 0.69 4.96
N ARG A 24 8.10 1.70 4.10
CA ARG A 24 9.42 2.27 3.78
C ARG A 24 9.27 3.73 3.37
N GLY A 25 10.02 4.63 4.03
CA GLY A 25 10.10 6.03 3.63
C GLY A 25 8.75 6.76 3.59
N GLY A 26 7.86 6.51 4.56
CA GLY A 26 6.52 7.12 4.59
C GLY A 26 5.51 6.52 3.60
N VAL A 27 5.91 5.48 2.86
CA VAL A 27 5.07 4.75 1.91
C VAL A 27 4.66 3.41 2.49
N VAL A 28 3.38 3.05 2.31
CA VAL A 28 2.86 1.72 2.61
C VAL A 28 2.70 0.95 1.31
N TYR A 29 3.42 -0.17 1.17
CA TYR A 29 3.31 -1.11 0.06
C TYR A 29 2.51 -2.31 0.52
N GLN A 30 1.56 -2.74 -0.30
CA GLN A 30 0.66 -3.84 0.00
C GLN A 30 0.56 -4.78 -1.19
N VAL A 31 0.54 -6.08 -0.88
CA VAL A 31 0.38 -7.17 -1.85
C VAL A 31 -0.85 -7.94 -1.44
N PHE A 32 -1.81 -8.06 -2.35
CA PHE A 32 -2.93 -8.98 -2.22
C PHE A 32 -2.76 -10.01 -3.32
N TYR A 33 -2.69 -11.28 -2.96
CA TYR A 33 -2.54 -12.35 -3.93
C TYR A 33 -3.54 -13.46 -3.63
N ALA A 34 -4.48 -13.68 -4.54
CA ALA A 34 -5.47 -14.72 -4.41
C ALA A 34 -4.89 -16.09 -4.79
N GLU A 35 -5.47 -17.17 -4.26
CA GLU A 35 -5.09 -18.55 -4.62
C GLU A 35 -5.23 -18.83 -6.13
N LYS A 36 -6.11 -18.09 -6.81
CA LYS A 36 -6.37 -18.20 -8.25
C LYS A 36 -5.39 -17.41 -9.12
N GLY A 37 -4.42 -16.73 -8.53
CA GLY A 37 -3.39 -15.95 -9.25
C GLY A 37 -3.70 -14.47 -9.42
N ASP A 38 -4.88 -13.99 -8.97
CA ASP A 38 -5.20 -12.56 -9.00
C ASP A 38 -4.27 -11.79 -8.06
N LEU A 39 -3.50 -10.87 -8.63
CA LEU A 39 -2.56 -10.01 -7.95
C LEU A 39 -3.07 -8.57 -7.95
N ARG A 40 -3.09 -7.96 -6.76
CA ARG A 40 -3.16 -6.51 -6.59
C ARG A 40 -1.93 -6.04 -5.82
N LEU A 41 -1.14 -5.19 -6.45
CA LEU A 41 -0.10 -4.41 -5.78
C LEU A 41 -0.65 -3.03 -5.50
N ARG A 42 -0.48 -2.55 -4.27
CA ARG A 42 -0.96 -1.25 -3.84
C ARG A 42 0.15 -0.45 -3.17
N ARG A 43 0.24 0.84 -3.49
CA ARG A 43 1.13 1.81 -2.85
C ARG A 43 0.29 2.96 -2.31
N LYS A 44 0.46 3.31 -1.04
CA LYS A 44 -0.17 4.46 -0.38
C LYS A 44 0.87 5.45 0.10
N ARG A 45 0.68 6.73 -0.21
CA ARG A 45 1.53 7.84 0.27
C ARG A 45 0.67 8.96 0.82
N PHE A 46 1.06 9.50 1.97
CA PHE A 46 0.43 10.70 2.52
C PHE A 46 1.06 11.96 1.89
N LEU A 47 0.23 12.83 1.31
CA LEU A 47 0.70 14.06 0.66
C LEU A 47 0.72 15.25 1.61
N LYS A 48 -0.30 15.34 2.46
CA LYS A 48 -0.51 16.49 3.35
C LYS A 48 -1.35 16.06 4.53
N GLU A 49 -1.05 16.67 5.67
CA GLU A 49 -1.89 16.61 6.86
C GLU A 49 -2.17 18.05 7.31
N GLU A 50 -3.45 18.36 7.52
CA GLU A 50 -3.88 19.61 8.14
C GLU A 50 -4.61 19.26 9.43
N ALA A 51 -4.23 19.90 10.54
CA ALA A 51 -4.89 19.73 11.81
C ALA A 51 -5.20 21.09 12.42
N ARG A 52 -6.42 21.24 12.96
CA ARG A 52 -6.82 22.45 13.69
C ARG A 52 -7.84 22.12 14.78
N PRO A 53 -7.86 22.89 15.88
CA PRO A 53 -8.98 22.87 16.81
C PRO A 53 -10.29 23.18 16.08
N LEU A 54 -11.34 22.43 16.36
CA LEU A 54 -12.67 22.64 15.81
C LEU A 54 -13.71 22.30 16.86
N ALA A 55 -14.75 23.12 16.98
CA ALA A 55 -15.91 22.81 17.80
C ALA A 55 -17.05 22.32 16.91
N LEU A 56 -17.63 21.15 17.22
CA LEU A 56 -18.81 20.62 16.56
C LEU A 56 -19.96 20.60 17.56
N ALA A 57 -21.06 21.29 17.24
CA ALA A 57 -22.24 21.40 18.12
C ALA A 57 -21.90 21.78 19.58
N GLY A 58 -20.95 22.70 19.77
CA GLY A 58 -20.50 23.16 21.09
C GLY A 58 -19.48 22.26 21.79
N VAL A 59 -19.10 21.13 21.20
CA VAL A 59 -18.07 20.22 21.75
C VAL A 59 -16.72 20.54 21.13
N ALA A 60 -15.73 20.89 21.96
CA ALA A 60 -14.37 21.13 21.50
C ALA A 60 -13.67 19.83 21.10
N GLY A 61 -12.99 19.84 19.95
CA GLY A 61 -12.22 18.71 19.44
C GLY A 61 -11.07 19.14 18.52
N GLN A 62 -10.44 18.15 17.89
CA GLN A 62 -9.45 18.34 16.84
C GLN A 62 -10.03 17.80 15.54
N TRP A 63 -10.01 18.63 14.51
CA TRP A 63 -10.28 18.19 13.15
C TRP A 63 -8.95 17.98 12.44
N ALA A 64 -8.83 16.88 11.71
CA ALA A 64 -7.69 16.62 10.85
C ALA A 64 -8.16 16.15 9.47
N ALA A 65 -7.55 16.69 8.43
CA ALA A 65 -7.66 16.19 7.06
C ALA A 65 -6.32 15.60 6.62
N ARG A 66 -6.39 14.44 5.96
CA ARG A 66 -5.24 13.73 5.40
C ARG A 66 -5.52 13.41 3.94
N TRP A 67 -4.59 13.79 3.07
CA TRP A 67 -4.66 13.46 1.65
C TRP A 67 -3.72 12.30 1.37
N GLU A 68 -4.25 11.25 0.75
CA GLU A 68 -3.51 10.05 0.38
C GLU A 68 -3.56 9.88 -1.14
N VAL A 69 -2.42 9.52 -1.72
CA VAL A 69 -2.36 8.95 -3.07
C VAL A 69 -2.33 7.44 -2.93
N GLU A 70 -3.35 6.78 -3.50
CA GLU A 70 -3.40 5.33 -3.64
C GLU A 70 -3.17 4.96 -5.11
N GLU A 71 -2.15 4.15 -5.35
CA GLU A 71 -1.84 3.59 -6.66
C GLU A 71 -2.03 2.08 -6.61
N ASN A 72 -2.64 1.52 -7.65
CA ASN A 72 -2.91 0.10 -7.74
C ASN A 72 -2.42 -0.45 -9.09
N PHE A 73 -1.79 -1.61 -9.05
CA PHE A 73 -1.49 -2.43 -10.21
C PHE A 73 -2.20 -3.77 -10.07
N PHE A 74 -2.85 -4.22 -11.14
CA PHE A 74 -3.62 -5.46 -11.17
C PHE A 74 -3.07 -6.37 -12.26
N ALA A 75 -2.95 -7.66 -11.95
CA ALA A 75 -2.54 -8.67 -12.91
C ALA A 75 -3.04 -10.06 -12.50
N VAL A 76 -2.99 -11.01 -13.42
CA VAL A 76 -2.98 -12.44 -13.09
C VAL A 76 -1.53 -12.90 -13.23
N ALA A 77 -0.97 -13.48 -12.18
CA ALA A 77 0.44 -13.88 -12.12
C ALA A 77 0.59 -15.20 -11.38
N SER A 78 1.61 -15.98 -11.74
CA SER A 78 1.95 -17.18 -10.96
C SER A 78 2.73 -16.80 -9.69
N PRO A 79 2.77 -17.67 -8.66
CA PRO A 79 3.49 -17.39 -7.42
C PRO A 79 4.98 -17.10 -7.63
N GLU A 80 5.59 -17.68 -8.66
CA GLU A 80 7.01 -17.52 -9.01
C GLU A 80 7.31 -16.13 -9.58
N GLU A 81 6.31 -15.45 -10.15
CA GLU A 81 6.44 -14.11 -10.71
C GLU A 81 6.27 -13.00 -9.66
N LEU A 82 5.68 -13.32 -8.50
CA LEU A 82 5.44 -12.34 -7.43
C LEU A 82 6.67 -11.51 -7.06
N PRO A 83 7.86 -12.10 -6.82
CA PRO A 83 9.00 -11.32 -6.34
C PRO A 83 9.46 -10.28 -7.37
N ARG A 84 9.48 -10.65 -8.66
CA ARG A 84 9.88 -9.73 -9.74
C ARG A 84 8.85 -8.60 -9.93
N LEU A 85 7.56 -8.91 -9.85
CA LEU A 85 6.49 -7.93 -10.03
C LEU A 85 6.44 -6.93 -8.86
N VAL A 86 6.58 -7.42 -7.63
CA VAL A 86 6.65 -6.58 -6.42
C VAL A 86 7.84 -5.63 -6.51
N LEU A 87 9.03 -6.13 -6.85
CA LEU A 87 10.22 -5.30 -6.99
C LEU A 87 10.11 -4.27 -8.12
N ALA A 88 9.49 -4.64 -9.25
CA ALA A 88 9.23 -3.70 -10.34
C ALA A 88 8.28 -2.59 -9.89
N PHE A 89 7.20 -2.93 -9.20
CA PHE A 89 6.23 -1.97 -8.66
C PHE A 89 6.84 -1.04 -7.61
N GLU A 90 7.68 -1.55 -6.71
CA GLU A 90 8.40 -0.74 -5.72
C GLU A 90 9.35 0.30 -6.37
N ARG A 91 9.83 0.03 -7.59
CA ARG A 91 10.74 0.90 -8.35
C ARG A 91 10.02 1.88 -9.27
N LEU A 92 8.69 1.77 -9.42
CA LEU A 92 7.96 2.75 -10.22
C LEU A 92 8.13 4.13 -9.60
N ASP A 93 8.51 5.09 -10.41
CA ASP A 93 8.59 6.48 -9.97
C ASP A 93 7.23 6.92 -9.40
N PRO A 94 7.22 7.81 -8.40
CA PRO A 94 6.02 8.54 -8.05
C PRO A 94 5.43 9.21 -9.30
N PRO A 95 4.13 9.06 -9.61
CA PRO A 95 3.47 10.02 -10.49
C PRO A 95 3.64 11.41 -9.88
N GLY A 96 4.52 12.21 -10.50
CA GLY A 96 4.80 13.59 -10.11
C GLY A 96 6.05 13.80 -9.25
N GLU A 97 7.22 13.45 -9.76
CA GLU A 97 8.46 14.25 -9.61
C GLU A 97 9.18 14.28 -10.98
N ASN A 98 8.51 14.70 -12.05
CA ASN A 98 9.26 15.15 -13.24
C ASN A 98 9.71 16.60 -12.99
N PRO A 99 10.96 16.96 -13.36
CA PRO A 99 11.56 18.27 -13.10
C PRO A 99 10.81 19.44 -13.75
#